data_AF-A0A1A8MPJ6-F1
#
_entry.id   AF-A0A1A8MPJ6-F1
#
_cell.length_a   1.000
_cell.length_b   1.000
_cell.length_c   1.000
_cell.angle_alpha   90.00
_cell.angle_beta   90.00
_cell.angle_gamma   90.00
#
_symmetry.space_group_name_H-M   'P 1'
#
loop_
_entity.id
_entity.type
_entity.pdbx_description
1 polymer ?
#
loop_
_entity_poly.entity_id
_entity_poly.type
_entity_poly.pdbx_seq_one_letter_code
_entity_poly.pdbx_strand_id
1 'polypeptide(L)'
;LTHPYAMVQKPHHHTQPTACKGDMAAMIEMKKDEADHDRDGFPYDTLHIYGYEGPESLAGSLSSLETSSSGSNLDYDFLNDWGPRFKALAELYGVDGPDYYHQY
;
A
#
# COMPACT_ATOMS: atom_id res chain seq x y z
N LEU A 1 -13.08 2.89 -19.19
CA LEU A 1 -12.04 1.84 -19.28
C LEU A 1 -12.42 0.89 -20.40
N THR A 2 -11.67 0.91 -21.49
CA THR A 2 -11.81 -0.02 -22.63
C THR A 2 -11.48 -1.42 -22.12
N HIS A 3 -12.41 -2.37 -22.21
CA HIS A 3 -12.16 -3.77 -21.89
C HIS A 3 -11.41 -4.39 -23.09
N PRO A 4 -10.11 -4.73 -22.97
CA PRO A 4 -9.33 -5.24 -24.07
C PRO A 4 -9.49 -6.76 -24.17
N TYR A 5 -10.72 -7.25 -24.35
CA TYR A 5 -10.92 -8.68 -24.56
C TYR A 5 -11.08 -8.96 -26.06
N ALA A 6 -9.98 -9.42 -26.65
CA ALA A 6 -9.95 -10.02 -27.97
C ALA A 6 -10.72 -11.34 -27.93
N MET A 7 -11.74 -11.48 -28.79
CA MET A 7 -12.40 -12.75 -29.04
C MET A 7 -11.37 -13.69 -29.69
N VAL A 8 -10.86 -14.67 -28.94
CA VAL A 8 -10.05 -15.75 -29.51
C VAL A 8 -10.98 -16.61 -30.36
N GLN A 9 -10.87 -16.46 -31.67
CA GLN A 9 -11.66 -17.22 -32.64
C GLN A 9 -11.04 -18.62 -32.80
N LYS A 10 -11.83 -19.65 -32.45
CA LYS A 10 -11.42 -21.07 -32.52
C LYS A 10 -11.12 -21.47 -33.97
N PRO A 11 -9.95 -22.04 -34.31
CA PRO A 11 -9.73 -22.61 -35.62
C PRO A 11 -10.62 -23.86 -35.80
N HIS A 12 -11.34 -23.90 -36.92
CA HIS A 12 -12.14 -25.06 -37.30
C HIS A 12 -11.21 -26.19 -37.78
N HIS A 13 -10.92 -27.17 -36.93
CA HIS A 13 -10.28 -28.40 -37.38
C HIS A 13 -11.36 -29.39 -37.81
N HIS A 14 -11.54 -29.49 -39.12
CA HIS A 14 -12.29 -30.55 -39.78
C HIS A 14 -11.30 -31.58 -40.33
N THR A 15 -11.50 -32.86 -40.03
CA THR A 15 -11.22 -33.97 -40.96
C THR A 15 -11.91 -35.23 -40.45
N GLN A 16 -13.00 -35.61 -41.13
CA GLN A 16 -13.71 -36.86 -40.92
C GLN A 16 -12.98 -38.01 -41.62
N PRO A 17 -12.61 -39.11 -40.93
CA PRO A 17 -12.22 -40.35 -41.59
C PRO A 17 -13.46 -41.12 -42.08
N THR A 18 -13.38 -41.71 -43.26
CA THR A 18 -14.42 -42.52 -43.90
C THR A 18 -14.72 -43.80 -43.11
N ALA A 19 -15.97 -44.01 -42.71
CA ALA A 19 -16.36 -45.10 -41.81
C ALA A 19 -16.85 -46.36 -42.55
N CYS A 20 -16.15 -47.49 -42.41
CA CYS A 20 -16.70 -48.82 -42.64
C CYS A 20 -17.47 -49.27 -41.38
N LYS A 21 -18.73 -49.71 -41.52
CA LYS A 21 -19.68 -49.99 -40.43
C LYS A 21 -19.22 -51.02 -39.38
N GLY A 22 -18.15 -51.77 -39.63
CA GLY A 22 -17.61 -52.79 -38.72
C GLY A 22 -16.81 -52.23 -37.55
N ASP A 23 -16.26 -51.02 -37.67
CA ASP A 23 -15.31 -50.46 -36.71
C ASP A 23 -15.87 -49.25 -35.95
N MET A 24 -17.20 -49.13 -35.87
CA MET A 24 -17.84 -47.99 -35.18
C MET A 24 -17.45 -47.92 -33.69
N ALA A 25 -17.27 -49.07 -33.03
CA ALA A 25 -16.81 -49.12 -31.65
C ALA A 25 -15.40 -48.51 -31.50
N ALA A 26 -14.48 -48.86 -32.40
CA ALA A 26 -13.12 -48.31 -32.41
C ALA A 26 -13.10 -46.81 -32.74
N MET A 27 -13.97 -46.36 -33.65
CA MET A 27 -14.12 -44.93 -33.96
C MET A 27 -14.63 -44.14 -32.75
N ILE A 28 -15.63 -44.68 -32.03
CA ILE A 28 -16.18 -44.02 -30.83
C ILE A 28 -15.10 -43.96 -29.73
N GLU A 29 -14.36 -45.04 -29.52
CA GLU A 29 -13.27 -45.06 -28.55
C GLU A 29 -12.17 -44.05 -28.90
N MET A 30 -11.75 -44.02 -30.17
CA MET A 30 -10.78 -43.04 -30.68
C MET A 30 -11.28 -41.60 -30.52
N LYS A 31 -12.55 -41.32 -30.87
CA LYS A 31 -13.12 -39.97 -30.76
C LYS A 31 -13.35 -39.54 -29.32
N LYS A 32 -13.66 -40.49 -28.43
CA LYS A 32 -13.74 -40.24 -26.98
C LYS A 32 -12.36 -39.86 -26.44
N ASP A 33 -11.33 -40.63 -26.77
CA ASP A 33 -9.96 -40.35 -26.35
C ASP A 33 -9.44 -39.01 -26.89
N GLU A 34 -9.73 -38.70 -28.16
CA GLU A 34 -9.42 -37.40 -28.79
C GLU A 34 -10.09 -36.23 -28.05
N ALA A 35 -11.35 -36.39 -27.65
CA ALA A 35 -12.10 -35.37 -26.91
C ALA A 35 -11.63 -35.24 -25.45
N ASP A 36 -11.32 -36.35 -24.78
CA ASP A 36 -10.85 -36.37 -23.39
C ASP A 36 -9.47 -35.69 -23.24
N HIS A 37 -8.65 -35.72 -24.29
CA HIS A 37 -7.34 -35.06 -24.34
C HIS A 37 -7.36 -33.67 -25.04
N ASP A 38 -8.53 -33.15 -25.40
CA ASP A 38 -8.67 -31.81 -25.98
C ASP A 38 -8.45 -30.73 -24.90
N ARG A 39 -7.24 -30.17 -24.88
CA ARG A 39 -6.87 -29.10 -23.95
C ARG A 39 -7.60 -27.77 -24.24
N ASP A 40 -8.12 -27.59 -25.44
CA ASP A 40 -8.87 -26.39 -25.86
C ASP A 40 -10.38 -26.52 -25.54
N GLY A 41 -10.78 -27.62 -24.89
CA GLY A 41 -12.14 -27.85 -24.41
C GLY A 41 -12.50 -27.05 -23.16
N PHE A 42 -11.50 -26.59 -22.39
CA PHE A 42 -11.71 -25.78 -21.21
C PHE A 42 -11.65 -24.28 -21.54
N PRO A 43 -12.46 -23.43 -20.89
CA PRO A 43 -12.34 -22.00 -21.05
C PRO A 43 -10.96 -21.53 -20.59
N TYR A 44 -10.35 -20.61 -21.37
CA TYR A 44 -9.08 -20.02 -21.00
C TYR A 44 -9.19 -19.21 -19.71
N ASP A 45 -8.12 -19.22 -18.93
CA ASP A 45 -8.00 -18.40 -17.74
C ASP A 45 -8.06 -16.90 -18.09
N THR A 46 -8.68 -16.11 -17.20
CA THR A 46 -8.76 -14.65 -17.35
C THR A 46 -7.88 -13.97 -16.30
N LEU A 47 -7.01 -13.07 -16.75
CA LEU A 47 -6.24 -12.19 -15.85
C LEU A 47 -7.09 -10.98 -15.46
N HIS A 48 -7.19 -10.72 -14.15
CA HIS A 48 -7.81 -9.51 -13.63
C HIS A 48 -6.71 -8.56 -13.13
N ILE A 49 -6.52 -7.45 -13.83
CA ILE A 49 -5.55 -6.43 -13.46
C ILE A 49 -6.26 -5.38 -12.60
N TYR A 50 -5.87 -5.28 -11.34
CA TYR A 50 -6.37 -4.28 -10.41
C TYR A 50 -5.36 -3.13 -10.30
N GLY A 51 -5.85 -1.90 -10.37
CA GLY A 51 -5.03 -0.69 -10.26
C GLY A 51 -5.78 0.45 -9.56
N TYR A 52 -6.79 0.11 -8.75
CA TYR A 52 -7.53 1.11 -8.00
C TYR A 52 -6.77 1.46 -6.72
N GLU A 53 -6.24 2.67 -6.67
CA GLU A 53 -5.44 3.19 -5.55
C GLU A 53 -6.29 3.67 -4.37
N GLY A 54 -7.58 3.92 -4.60
CA GLY A 54 -8.42 4.64 -3.66
C GLY A 54 -8.45 6.14 -3.96
N PRO A 55 -9.40 6.87 -3.35
CA PRO A 55 -9.45 8.32 -3.47
C PRO A 55 -8.37 8.96 -2.61
N GLU A 56 -7.76 10.04 -3.09
CA GLU A 56 -6.89 10.88 -2.27
C GLU A 56 -7.68 11.39 -1.06
N SER A 57 -7.40 10.81 0.10
CA SER A 57 -8.01 11.21 1.36
C SER A 57 -6.96 11.94 2.16
N LEU A 58 -7.23 13.20 2.49
CA LEU A 58 -6.45 13.89 3.51
C LEU A 58 -6.62 13.09 4.81
N ALA A 59 -5.54 12.47 5.28
CA ALA A 59 -5.52 11.93 6.63
C ALA A 59 -6.01 13.05 7.57
N GLY A 60 -6.98 12.74 8.43
CA GLY A 60 -7.51 13.72 9.37
C GLY A 60 -6.41 14.30 10.27
N SER A 61 -6.78 15.17 11.21
CA SER A 61 -5.80 15.79 12.11
C SER A 61 -5.02 14.73 12.90
N LEU A 62 -3.70 14.76 12.80
CA LEU A 62 -2.81 13.99 13.67
C LEU A 62 -2.64 14.72 15.00
N SER A 63 -2.49 13.97 16.09
CA SER A 63 -2.17 14.54 17.39
C SER A 63 -0.76 15.13 17.38
N SER A 64 -0.58 16.31 17.98
CA SER A 64 0.74 16.89 18.21
C SER A 64 1.57 15.98 19.11
N LEU A 65 2.87 15.86 18.83
CA LEU A 65 3.84 15.18 19.69
C LEU A 65 4.26 16.05 20.89
N GLU A 66 3.31 16.77 21.49
CA GLU A 66 3.64 17.62 22.63
C GLU A 66 4.05 16.74 23.81
N THR A 67 5.35 16.74 24.09
CA THR A 67 5.87 16.34 25.39
C THR A 67 5.33 17.34 26.41
N SER A 68 4.60 16.87 27.42
CA SER A 68 4.22 17.70 28.56
C SER A 68 5.48 18.19 29.27
N SER A 69 6.05 19.30 28.81
CA SER A 69 7.00 20.08 29.61
C SER A 69 6.18 20.74 30.69
N SER A 70 6.00 20.05 31.81
CA SER A 70 5.37 20.58 33.00
C SER A 70 6.25 21.68 33.56
N GLY A 71 6.16 22.89 32.97
CA GLY A 71 6.80 24.14 33.39
C GLY A 71 7.99 23.94 34.30
N SER A 72 9.03 23.24 33.82
CA SER A 72 10.20 22.98 34.64
C SER A 72 10.78 24.34 34.99
N ASN A 73 10.94 24.58 36.29
CA ASN A 73 11.48 25.80 36.88
C ASN A 73 12.52 26.40 35.95
N LEU A 74 12.15 27.48 35.24
CA LEU A 74 12.91 28.05 34.13
C LEU A 74 14.13 28.79 34.69
N ASP A 75 15.10 28.01 35.16
CA ASP A 75 16.40 28.47 35.61
C ASP A 75 17.29 28.68 34.37
N TYR A 76 17.72 29.93 34.19
CA TYR A 76 18.55 30.37 33.07
C TYR A 76 19.95 30.78 33.52
N ASP A 77 20.42 30.34 34.69
CA ASP A 77 21.72 30.72 35.23
C ASP A 77 22.90 30.37 34.30
N PHE A 78 22.72 29.38 33.42
CA PHE A 78 23.68 29.01 32.37
C PHE A 78 23.96 30.13 31.35
N LEU A 79 23.10 31.15 31.23
CA LEU A 79 23.33 32.31 30.35
C LEU A 79 24.56 33.12 30.77
N ASN A 80 24.92 33.09 32.06
CA ASN A 80 26.11 33.75 32.59
C ASN A 80 27.41 33.20 31.97
N ASP A 81 27.42 31.91 31.64
CA ASP A 81 28.61 31.21 31.14
C ASP A 81 28.78 31.31 29.61
N TRP A 82 27.79 31.82 28.87
CA TRP A 82 27.81 31.89 27.40
C TRP A 82 28.63 33.08 26.84
N GLY A 83 29.11 33.96 27.73
CA GLY A 83 30.00 35.06 27.39
C GLY A 83 29.31 36.38 27.03
N PRO A 84 30.08 37.43 26.68
CA PRO A 84 29.62 38.82 26.72
C PRO A 84 28.49 39.17 25.74
N ARG A 85 28.31 38.38 24.68
CA ARG A 85 27.19 38.58 23.74
C ARG A 85 25.83 38.25 24.35
N PHE A 86 25.81 37.41 25.40
CA PHE A 86 24.60 36.96 26.09
C PHE A 86 24.34 37.72 27.39
N LYS A 87 25.19 38.69 27.73
CA LYS A 87 25.09 39.47 28.98
C LYS A 87 23.71 40.10 29.18
N ALA A 88 23.12 40.68 28.14
CA ALA A 88 21.78 41.28 28.23
C ALA A 88 20.67 40.24 28.52
N LEU A 89 20.82 39.00 28.05
CA LEU A 89 19.89 37.92 28.35
C LEU A 89 20.13 37.38 29.77
N ALA A 90 21.39 37.25 30.19
CA ALA A 90 21.75 36.86 31.55
C ALA A 90 21.24 37.88 32.59
N GLU A 91 21.31 39.18 32.32
CA GLU A 91 20.75 40.22 33.18
C GLU A 91 19.21 40.20 33.25
N LEU A 92 18.54 39.75 32.18
CA LEU A 92 17.07 39.73 32.10
C LEU A 92 16.45 38.46 32.70
N TYR A 93 17.15 37.32 32.60
CA TYR A 93 16.63 35.99 32.95
C TYR A 93 17.45 35.28 34.03
N GLY A 94 18.65 35.74 34.36
CA GLY A 94 19.43 35.24 35.49
C GLY A 94 18.76 35.63 36.80
N VAL A 95 18.80 34.73 37.78
CA VAL A 95 18.11 34.91 39.07
C VAL A 95 18.86 35.92 39.92
N ASP A 96 18.63 37.22 39.68
CA ASP A 96 19.03 38.34 40.54
C ASP A 96 17.79 39.15 40.98
N GLY A 97 16.68 38.47 41.27
CA GLY A 97 15.58 39.07 42.02
C GLY A 97 16.00 39.16 43.48
N PRO A 98 16.04 40.36 44.12
CA PRO A 98 16.36 40.42 45.53
C PRO A 98 15.33 39.63 46.32
N ASP A 99 15.78 38.89 47.33
CA ASP A 99 15.00 38.14 48.31
C ASP A 99 14.05 39.02 49.16
N TYR A 100 13.29 39.91 48.54
CA TYR A 100 12.16 40.58 49.18
C TYR A 100 10.99 39.63 49.16
N TYR A 101 10.92 38.75 50.17
CA TYR A 101 9.72 38.37 50.93
C TYR A 101 10.04 37.11 51.75
N HIS A 102 10.64 37.27 52.93
CA HIS A 102 10.38 36.39 54.09
C HIS A 102 10.93 37.01 55.39
N GLN A 103 10.37 38.17 55.76
CA GLN A 103 10.31 38.58 57.17
C GLN A 103 9.09 39.48 57.34
N TYR A 104 7.90 38.88 57.38
CA TYR A 104 6.74 39.24 58.21
C TYR A 104 5.72 38.10 58.14
#